data_AF-A0A3B8HTG1-F1
#
_entry.id   AF-A0A3B8HTG1-F1
#
_cell.length_a   1.000
_cell.length_b   1.000
_cell.length_c   1.000
_cell.angle_alpha   90.00
_cell.angle_beta   90.00
_cell.angle_gamma   90.00
#
_symmetry.space_group_name_H-M   'P 1'
#
loop_
_entity.id
_entity.type
_entity.pdbx_description
1 polymer ?
#
loop_
_entity_poly.entity_id
_entity_poly.type
_entity_poly.pdbx_seq_one_letter_code
_entity_poly.pdbx_strand_id
1 'polypeptide(L)' 'LDSFETIKICVAYRYQGKLLQEFPENLAILDKCEPEYIEMPGWQQDLSNVTS' A
#
# COMPACT_ATOMS: atom_id res chain seq x y z
N LEU A 1 11.31 -3.63 6.87
CA LEU A 1 11.05 -3.88 5.43
C LEU A 1 12.26 -4.54 4.75
N ASP A 2 13.42 -4.43 5.39
CA ASP A 2 14.76 -4.84 4.95
C ASP A 2 14.94 -6.34 4.73
N SER A 3 14.01 -7.18 5.17
CA SER A 3 14.04 -8.64 4.99
C SER A 3 12.95 -9.19 4.07
N PHE A 4 12.06 -8.33 3.54
CA PHE A 4 11.00 -8.77 2.64
C PHE A 4 11.55 -8.98 1.22
N GLU A 5 11.21 -10.10 0.58
CA GLU A 5 11.52 -10.33 -0.85
C GLU A 5 10.62 -9.48 -1.76
N THR A 6 9.37 -9.28 -1.35
CA THR A 6 8.38 -8.48 -2.10
C THR A 6 7.60 -7.61 -1.14
N ILE A 7 7.45 -6.34 -1.49
CA ILE A 7 6.71 -5.33 -0.75
C ILE A 7 5.42 -5.05 -1.49
N LYS A 8 4.29 -5.18 -0.78
CA LYS A 8 2.96 -4.80 -1.28
C LYS A 8 2.66 -3.38 -0.85
N ILE A 9 2.46 -2.49 -1.80
CA ILE A 9 2.17 -1.08 -1.56
C ILE A 9 0.72 -0.82 -1.97
N CYS A 10 -0.12 -0.39 -1.02
CA CYS A 10 -1.49 0.02 -1.31
C CYS A 10 -1.45 1.35 -2.07
N VAL A 11 -1.90 1.36 -3.31
CA VAL A 11 -1.88 2.56 -4.17
C VAL A 11 -3.25 3.16 -4.42
N ALA A 12 -4.32 2.39 -4.20
CA ALA A 12 -5.68 2.83 -4.41
C ALA A 12 -6.66 1.94 -3.65
N TYR A 13 -7.92 2.37 -3.60
CA TYR A 13 -9.04 1.61 -3.06
C TYR A 13 -10.13 1.50 -4.11
N ARG A 14 -10.66 0.30 -4.35
CA ARG A 14 -11.76 0.09 -5.28
C ARG A 14 -13.06 -0.06 -4.52
N TYR A 15 -14.01 0.84 -4.78
CA TYR A 15 -15.32 0.82 -4.15
C TYR A 15 -16.42 0.97 -5.20
N GLN A 16 -17.34 0.00 -5.26
CA GLN A 16 -18.47 0.00 -6.20
C GLN A 16 -18.05 0.25 -7.67
N GLY A 17 -16.92 -0.33 -8.10
CA GLY A 17 -16.37 -0.16 -9.44
C GLY A 17 -15.63 1.16 -9.69
N LYS A 18 -15.63 2.09 -8.74
CA LYS A 18 -14.83 3.33 -8.79
C LYS A 18 -13.49 3.12 -8.10
N LEU A 19 -12.44 3.67 -8.71
CA LEU A 19 -11.11 3.72 -8.13
C LEU A 19 -10.96 5.01 -7.33
N LEU A 20 -10.63 4.87 -6.05
CA LEU A 20 -10.32 5.95 -5.11
C LEU A 20 -8.81 5.97 -4.93
N GLN A 21 -8.16 7.04 -5.36
CA GLN A 21 -6.71 7.20 -5.15
C GLN A 21 -6.38 7.74 -3.75
N GLU A 22 -7.37 8.35 -3.11
CA GLU A 22 -7.24 8.92 -1.77
C GLU A 22 -7.89 8.01 -0.75
N PHE A 23 -7.44 8.14 0.50
CA PHE A 23 -8.02 7.40 1.60
C PHE A 23 -9.49 7.83 1.79
N PRO A 24 -10.46 6.90 1.78
CA PRO A 24 -11.87 7.26 1.90
C PRO A 24 -12.16 7.88 3.27
N GLU A 25 -12.74 9.08 3.27
CA GLU A 25 -13.11 9.82 4.49
C GLU A 25 -14.21 9.12 5.32
N ASN A 26 -14.99 8.25 4.66
CA ASN A 26 -16.06 7.51 5.28
C ASN A 26 -15.62 6.09 5.63
N LEU A 27 -15.61 5.77 6.93
CA LEU A 27 -15.27 4.44 7.45
C LEU A 27 -16.15 3.32 6.87
N ALA A 28 -17.43 3.61 6.55
CA ALA A 28 -18.32 2.62 5.92
C ALA A 28 -17.94 2.33 4.46
N ILE A 29 -17.26 3.26 3.79
CA ILE A 29 -16.69 3.05 2.46
C ILE A 29 -15.38 2.27 2.60
N LEU A 30 -14.53 2.63 3.58
CA LEU A 30 -13.29 1.93 3.87
C LEU A 30 -13.50 0.43 4.14
N ASP A 31 -14.50 0.09 4.96
CA ASP A 31 -14.85 -1.29 5.32
C ASP A 31 -15.29 -2.14 4.11
N LYS A 32 -15.84 -1.48 3.08
CA LYS A 32 -16.40 -2.13 1.89
C LYS A 32 -15.55 -2.01 0.64
N CYS A 33 -14.47 -1.24 0.69
CA CYS A 33 -13.59 -1.03 -0.45
C CYS A 33 -12.46 -2.07 -0.46
N GLU A 34 -12.04 -2.47 -1.65
CA GLU A 34 -10.93 -3.40 -1.82
C GLU A 34 -9.64 -2.59 -2.09
N PRO A 35 -8.63 -2.65 -1.22
CA PRO A 35 -7.35 -2.00 -1.47
C PRO A 35 -6.63 -2.67 -2.66
N GLU A 36 -6.17 -1.87 -3.61
CA GLU A 36 -5.32 -2.30 -4.71
C GLU A 36 -3.85 -2.16 -4.32
N TYR A 37 -3.14 -3.28 -4.35
CA TYR A 37 -1.72 -3.34 -4.04
C TYR A 37 -0.88 -3.50 -5.31
N ILE A 38 0.24 -2.80 -5.37
CA ILE A 38 1.33 -3.12 -6.31
C ILE A 38 2.40 -3.94 -5.59
N GLU A 39 3.00 -4.87 -6.31
CA GLU A 39 4.12 -5.68 -5.82
C GLU A 39 5.44 -5.09 -6.36
N MET A 40 6.34 -4.78 -5.44
CA MET A 40 7.68 -4.29 -5.77
C MET A 40 8.73 -5.17 -5.07
N PRO A 41 9.92 -5.35 -5.68
CA PRO A 41 11.00 -6.08 -5.01
C PRO A 41 11.38 -5.36 -3.71
N GLY A 42 11.52 -6.13 -2.64
CA GLY A 42 11.98 -5.56 -1.37
C GLY A 42 13.47 -5.23 -1.41
N TRP A 43 13.89 -4.33 -0.52
CA TRP A 43 15.26 -3.79 -0.52
C TRP A 43 16.31 -4.84 -0.10
N GLN A 44 15.90 -5.84 0.67
CA GLN A 44 16.76 -6.94 1.18
C GLN A 44 18.07 -6.47 1.84
N GLN A 45 18.10 -5.24 2.34
CA GLN A 45 19.29 -4.57 2.88
C GLN A 45 18.90 -3.74 4.10
N ASP A 46 19.72 -3.78 5.15
CA ASP A 46 19.56 -2.92 6.32
C ASP A 46 19.81 -1.45 5.95
N LEU A 47 18.82 -0.61 6.20
CA LEU A 47 18.87 0.83 5.94
C LEU A 47 18.88 1.68 7.22
N SER A 48 18.96 1.03 8.39
CA SER A 48 18.81 1.67 9.71
C SER A 48 19.80 2.81 9.99
N ASN A 49 20.95 2.84 9.32
CA ASN A 49 22.02 3.83 9.51
C ASN A 49 22.17 4.82 8.34
N VAL A 50 21.22 4.84 7.40
CA VAL A 50 21.26 5.78 6.27
C VAL A 50 20.77 7.15 6.72
N THR A 51 21.64 8.15 6.67
CA THR A 51 21.32 9.57 6.90
C THR A 51 21.81 10.39 5.71
N SER A 52 20.90 11.18 5.12
CA SER A 52 21.13 12.01 3.92
C SER A 52 22.18 13.11 4.09
#